data_AF-A0A970EPV2-F1
#
_entry.id   AF-A0A970EPV2-F1
#
_cell.length_a   1.000
_cell.length_b   1.000
_cell.length_c   1.000
_cell.angle_alpha   90.00
_cell.angle_beta   90.00
_cell.angle_gamma   90.00
#
_symmetry.space_group_name_H-M   'P 1'
#
loop_
_entity.id
_entity.type
_entity.pdbx_description
1 polymer ?
#
loop_
_entity_poly.entity_id
_entity_poly.type
_entity_poly.pdbx_seq_one_letter_code
_entity_poly.pdbx_strand_id
1 'polypeptide(L)'
;GSDLGVLIGRRGQTLEALQYLAGLTVNRQAGDTWHRVIVDVEGYRARRTETLQNLAQRLAAKAQATGRRVVLDPMNAAERRIVHQELSQVEGVETHSEGREPYRKVVIVPKR
;
A
#
# COMPACT_ATOMS: atom_id res chain seq x y z
N GLY A 1 -8.19 -12.53 17.63
CA GLY A 1 -8.26 -14.00 17.55
C GLY A 1 -7.35 -14.51 16.45
N SER A 2 -6.83 -15.73 16.57
CA SER A 2 -5.83 -16.35 15.67
C SER A 2 -6.27 -16.45 14.19
N ASP A 3 -7.57 -16.42 13.90
CA ASP A 3 -8.12 -16.55 12.54
C ASP A 3 -8.08 -15.26 11.70
N LEU A 4 -7.90 -14.11 12.33
CA LEU A 4 -7.88 -12.82 11.62
C LEU A 4 -6.67 -12.70 10.69
N GLY A 5 -5.55 -13.35 11.03
CA GLY A 5 -4.34 -13.37 10.21
C GLY A 5 -4.55 -14.03 8.84
N VAL A 6 -5.39 -15.08 8.78
CA VAL A 6 -5.72 -15.77 7.53
C VAL A 6 -6.56 -14.87 6.62
N LEU A 7 -7.52 -14.15 7.19
CA LEU A 7 -8.40 -13.23 6.46
C LEU A 7 -7.66 -12.02 5.89
N ILE A 8 -6.57 -11.59 6.54
CA ILE A 8 -5.69 -10.52 6.03
C ILE A 8 -4.78 -11.08 4.92
N GLY A 9 -4.13 -12.22 5.16
CA GLY A 9 -3.14 -12.81 4.25
C GLY A 9 -1.85 -11.99 4.12
N ARG A 10 -0.95 -12.39 3.20
CA ARG A 10 0.31 -11.66 2.98
C ARG A 10 0.03 -10.25 2.47
N ARG A 11 0.40 -9.23 3.26
CA ARG A 11 0.24 -7.81 2.94
C ARG A 11 -1.22 -7.40 2.61
N GLY A 12 -2.23 -8.11 3.10
CA GLY A 12 -3.63 -7.76 2.87
C GLY A 12 -4.25 -8.31 1.59
N GLN A 13 -3.53 -9.16 0.84
CA GLN A 13 -4.01 -9.72 -0.43
C GLN A 13 -5.29 -10.53 -0.28
N THR A 14 -5.44 -11.29 0.82
CA THR A 14 -6.67 -12.06 1.06
C THR A 14 -7.84 -11.13 1.35
N LEU A 15 -7.61 -10.06 2.11
CA LEU A 15 -8.63 -9.06 2.39
C LEU A 15 -9.10 -8.35 1.11
N GLU A 16 -8.19 -8.03 0.19
CA GLU A 16 -8.55 -7.47 -1.12
C GLU A 16 -9.37 -8.44 -1.97
N ALA A 17 -8.99 -9.71 -2.01
CA ALA A 17 -9.74 -10.74 -2.73
C ALA A 17 -11.15 -10.93 -2.15
N LEU A 18 -11.28 -10.97 -0.82
CA LEU A 18 -12.56 -11.05 -0.13
C LEU A 18 -13.44 -9.82 -0.43
N GLN A 19 -12.87 -8.62 -0.41
CA GLN A 19 -13.60 -7.40 -0.77
C GLN A 19 -14.14 -7.46 -2.20
N TYR A 20 -13.32 -7.93 -3.15
CA TYR A 20 -13.71 -8.06 -4.54
C TYR A 20 -14.87 -9.05 -4.72
N LEU A 21 -14.76 -10.25 -4.13
CA LEU A 21 -15.80 -11.28 -4.21
C LEU A 21 -17.10 -10.85 -3.52
N ALA A 22 -17.00 -10.21 -2.34
CA ALA A 22 -18.16 -9.68 -1.64
C ALA A 22 -18.87 -8.61 -2.48
N GLY A 23 -18.12 -7.68 -3.07
CA GLY A 23 -18.67 -6.66 -3.97
C GLY A 23 -19.36 -7.26 -5.19
N LEU A 24 -18.74 -8.26 -5.83
CA LEU A 24 -19.32 -8.95 -6.99
C LEU A 24 -20.63 -9.66 -6.63
N THR A 25 -20.66 -10.34 -5.48
CA THR A 25 -21.83 -11.12 -5.03
C THR A 25 -23.01 -10.21 -4.73
N VAL A 26 -22.77 -9.11 -4.00
CA VAL A 26 -23.82 -8.13 -3.66
C VAL A 26 -24.37 -7.45 -4.92
N ASN A 27 -23.48 -6.98 -5.80
CA ASN A 27 -23.92 -6.27 -7.02
C ASN A 27 -24.60 -7.21 -8.03
N ARG A 28 -24.27 -8.50 -8.04
CA ARG A 28 -24.97 -9.48 -8.88
C ARG A 28 -26.42 -9.71 -8.44
N GLN A 29 -26.71 -9.56 -7.15
CA GLN A 29 -28.07 -9.73 -6.60
C GLN A 29 -28.89 -8.44 -6.61
N ALA A 30 -28.24 -7.28 -6.65
CA ALA A 30 -28.88 -5.97 -6.54
C ALA A 30 -29.52 -5.42 -7.83
N GLY A 31 -29.45 -6.16 -8.94
CA GLY A 31 -30.02 -5.71 -10.22
C GLY A 31 -29.36 -4.42 -10.73
N ASP A 32 -30.14 -3.37 -10.94
CA ASP A 32 -29.69 -2.07 -11.47
C ASP A 32 -29.05 -1.13 -10.43
N THR A 33 -29.11 -1.47 -9.14
CA THR A 33 -28.57 -0.62 -8.07
C THR A 33 -27.16 -1.04 -7.69
N TRP A 34 -26.19 -0.14 -7.89
CA TRP A 34 -24.81 -0.40 -7.50
C TRP A 34 -24.58 -0.14 -6.00
N HIS A 35 -24.07 -1.13 -5.29
CA HIS A 35 -23.71 -1.03 -3.87
C HIS A 35 -22.19 -1.03 -3.68
N ARG A 36 -21.69 -0.02 -2.96
CA ARG A 36 -20.29 0.03 -2.52
C ARG A 36 -20.10 -0.84 -1.29
N VAL A 37 -19.44 -1.98 -1.46
CA VAL A 37 -19.05 -2.89 -0.36
C VAL A 37 -17.62 -2.61 0.06
N ILE A 38 -17.39 -2.41 1.36
CA ILE A 38 -16.06 -2.25 1.96
C ILE A 38 -15.89 -3.37 2.98
N VAL A 39 -14.84 -4.16 2.83
CA VAL A 39 -14.46 -5.19 3.80
C VAL A 39 -13.21 -4.70 4.50
N ASP A 40 -13.32 -4.49 5.81
CA ASP A 40 -12.22 -4.11 6.68
C ASP A 40 -12.17 -5.08 7.87
N VAL A 41 -10.95 -5.38 8.31
CA VAL A 41 -10.70 -6.29 9.44
C VAL A 41 -9.97 -5.49 10.50
N GLU A 42 -10.66 -5.16 11.59
CA GLU A 42 -10.11 -4.45 12.76
C GLU A 42 -9.24 -3.21 12.43
N GLY A 43 -9.61 -2.41 11.42
CA GLY A 43 -8.86 -1.22 11.04
C GLY A 43 -7.51 -1.51 10.35
N TYR A 44 -7.33 -2.71 9.80
CA TYR A 44 -6.09 -3.13 9.13
C TYR A 44 -5.64 -2.11 8.08
N ARG A 45 -6.57 -1.56 7.30
CA ARG A 45 -6.24 -0.57 6.26
C ARG A 45 -5.56 0.67 6.84
N ALA A 46 -6.10 1.21 7.94
CA ALA A 46 -5.53 2.39 8.60
C ALA A 46 -4.13 2.08 9.17
N ARG A 47 -4.01 0.96 9.90
CA ARG A 47 -2.74 0.53 10.49
C ARG A 47 -1.68 0.24 9.41
N ARG A 48 -2.09 -0.32 8.27
CA ARG A 48 -1.20 -0.59 7.14
C ARG A 48 -0.69 0.70 6.51
N THR A 49 -1.56 1.67 6.31
CA THR A 49 -1.18 3.01 5.82
C THR A 49 -0.16 3.66 6.75
N GLU A 50 -0.44 3.71 8.05
CA GLU A 50 0.47 4.28 9.05
C GLU A 50 1.84 3.58 9.04
N THR A 51 1.84 2.24 8.95
CA THR A 51 3.09 1.45 8.85
C THR A 51 3.90 1.82 7.60
N LEU A 52 3.24 2.01 6.45
CA LEU A 52 3.90 2.40 5.21
C LEU A 52 4.45 3.82 5.26
N GLN A 53 3.72 4.75 5.86
CA GLN A 53 4.18 6.14 6.05
C GLN A 53 5.43 6.17 6.95
N ASN A 54 5.38 5.48 8.09
CA ASN A 54 6.51 5.38 9.01
C ASN A 54 7.73 4.71 8.35
N LEU A 55 7.52 3.68 7.53
CA LEU A 55 8.59 3.05 6.76
C LEU A 55 9.19 4.04 5.74
N ALA A 56 8.35 4.74 5.00
CA ALA A 56 8.77 5.71 3.99
C ALA A 56 9.66 6.81 4.60
N GLN A 57 9.22 7.42 5.71
CA GLN A 57 9.97 8.46 6.41
C GLN A 57 11.34 7.97 6.89
N ARG A 58 11.41 6.78 7.49
CA ARG A 58 12.68 6.18 7.94
C ARG A 58 13.64 5.93 6.79
N LEU A 59 13.13 5.46 5.65
CA LEU A 59 13.97 5.18 4.47
C LEU A 59 14.39 6.46 3.74
N ALA A 60 13.56 7.50 3.74
CA ALA A 60 13.93 8.82 3.23
C ALA A 60 15.08 9.44 4.03
N ALA A 61 14.99 9.43 5.37
CA ALA A 61 16.06 9.88 6.25
C ALA A 61 17.36 9.10 6.00
N LYS A 62 17.27 7.78 5.79
CA LYS A 62 18.42 6.94 5.43
C LYS A 62 19.01 7.31 4.06
N ALA A 63 18.17 7.57 3.07
CA ALA A 63 18.62 7.96 1.73
C ALA A 63 19.37 9.29 1.76
N GLN A 64 18.86 10.28 2.50
CA GLN A 64 19.52 11.58 2.72
C GLN A 64 20.86 11.41 3.44
N ALA A 65 20.88 10.72 4.58
CA ALA A 65 22.08 10.55 5.39
C ALA A 65 23.20 9.80 4.65
N THR A 66 22.85 8.84 3.81
CA THR A 66 23.83 8.03 3.08
C THR A 66 24.19 8.59 1.70
N GLY A 67 23.40 9.52 1.17
CA GLY A 67 23.51 9.97 -0.22
C GLY A 67 23.28 8.85 -1.24
N ARG A 68 22.65 7.73 -0.84
CA ARG A 68 22.41 6.55 -1.69
C ARG A 68 20.93 6.30 -1.87
N ARG A 69 20.55 5.79 -3.05
CA ARG A 69 19.19 5.35 -3.32
C ARG A 69 18.79 4.18 -2.41
N VAL A 70 17.53 4.17 -2.00
CA VAL A 70 16.93 3.11 -1.18
C VAL A 70 15.74 2.52 -1.94
N VAL A 71 15.65 1.19 -1.97
CA VAL A 71 14.63 0.45 -2.71
C VAL A 71 13.70 -0.23 -1.71
N LEU A 72 12.39 -0.04 -1.88
CA LEU A 72 11.38 -0.71 -1.08
C LEU A 72 11.02 -2.07 -1.68
N ASP A 73 10.37 -2.91 -0.85
CA ASP A 73 9.76 -4.14 -1.33
C ASP A 73 8.67 -3.85 -2.39
N PRO A 74 8.42 -4.78 -3.33
CA PRO A 74 7.27 -4.69 -4.23
C PRO A 74 5.94 -4.56 -3.49
N MET A 75 5.08 -3.69 -3.98
CA MET A 75 3.80 -3.36 -3.34
C MET A 75 2.77 -2.93 -4.39
N ASN A 76 1.49 -3.03 -4.06
CA ASN A 76 0.41 -2.72 -5.02
C ASN A 76 0.34 -1.21 -5.32
N ALA A 77 -0.44 -0.82 -6.34
CA ALA A 77 -0.53 0.58 -6.77
C ALA A 77 -1.01 1.54 -5.66
N ALA A 78 -1.91 1.09 -4.78
CA ALA A 78 -2.44 1.90 -3.67
C ALA A 78 -1.35 2.14 -2.60
N GLU A 79 -0.62 1.09 -2.23
CA GLU A 79 0.51 1.18 -1.29
C GLU A 79 1.62 2.09 -1.84
N ARG A 80 1.97 1.96 -3.14
CA ARG A 80 2.95 2.87 -3.77
C ARG A 80 2.50 4.32 -3.71
N ARG A 81 1.21 4.59 -3.94
CA ARG A 81 0.65 5.95 -3.87
C ARG A 81 0.78 6.54 -2.48
N ILE A 82 0.56 5.76 -1.42
CA ILE A 82 0.76 6.21 -0.03
C ILE A 82 2.21 6.68 0.17
N VAL A 83 3.20 5.88 -0.25
CA VAL A 83 4.63 6.23 -0.12
C VAL A 83 4.97 7.49 -0.91
N HIS A 84 4.51 7.59 -2.16
CA HIS A 84 4.75 8.77 -2.99
C HIS A 84 4.13 10.04 -2.39
N GLN A 85 2.92 9.94 -1.86
CA GLN A 85 2.23 11.07 -1.26
C GLN A 85 2.93 11.51 0.04
N GLU A 86 3.28 10.56 0.90
CA GLU A 86 4.02 10.82 2.14
C GLU A 86 5.34 11.55 1.87
N LEU A 87 6.10 11.10 0.87
CA LEU A 87 7.42 11.66 0.57
C LEU A 87 7.40 12.87 -0.37
N SER A 88 6.24 13.25 -0.91
CA SER A 88 6.10 14.41 -1.79
C SER A 88 6.47 15.74 -1.14
N GLN A 89 6.30 15.84 0.19
CA GLN A 89 6.58 17.03 0.99
C GLN A 89 7.94 16.98 1.67
N VAL A 90 8.70 15.89 1.50
CA VAL A 90 10.02 15.73 2.11
C VAL A 90 11.08 16.32 1.18
N GLU A 91 11.70 17.42 1.61
CA GLU A 91 12.81 18.02 0.90
C GLU A 91 14.03 17.09 0.86
N GLY A 92 14.90 17.21 -0.15
CA GLY A 92 16.12 16.41 -0.23
C GLY A 92 15.93 14.95 -0.70
N VAL A 93 14.72 14.53 -1.06
CA VAL A 93 14.47 13.24 -1.72
C VAL A 93 13.50 13.35 -2.90
N GLU A 94 13.63 12.43 -3.85
CA GLU A 94 12.66 12.15 -4.91
C GLU A 94 12.26 10.68 -4.88
N THR A 95 11.10 10.37 -5.46
CA THR A 95 10.59 9.00 -5.51
C THR A 95 10.06 8.66 -6.89
N HIS A 96 10.32 7.44 -7.34
CA HIS A 96 9.74 6.89 -8.57
C HIS A 96 9.47 5.40 -8.43
N SER A 97 8.56 4.88 -9.26
CA SER A 97 8.20 3.47 -9.25
C SER A 97 8.93 2.71 -10.37
N GLU A 98 9.69 1.67 -10.03
CA GLU A 98 10.44 0.83 -10.98
C GLU A 98 9.90 -0.61 -11.03
N GLY A 99 10.06 -1.26 -12.19
CA GLY A 99 9.65 -2.65 -12.42
C GLY A 99 8.25 -2.82 -13.01
N ARG A 100 7.83 -4.07 -13.17
CA ARG A 100 6.49 -4.46 -13.68
C ARG A 100 5.73 -5.21 -12.61
N GLU A 101 4.41 -5.05 -12.60
CA GLU A 101 3.53 -5.78 -11.68
C GLU A 101 3.74 -7.31 -11.84
N PRO A 102 3.79 -8.10 -10.75
CA PRO A 102 3.60 -7.76 -9.33
C PRO A 102 4.89 -7.31 -8.59
N TYR A 103 6.01 -7.18 -9.30
CA TYR A 103 7.33 -6.86 -8.72
C TYR A 103 7.66 -5.37 -8.72
N ARG A 104 6.67 -4.53 -9.02
CA ARG A 104 6.86 -3.09 -9.14
C ARG A 104 6.93 -2.45 -7.75
N LYS A 105 7.93 -1.59 -7.56
CA LYS A 105 8.39 -1.11 -6.26
C LYS A 105 8.73 0.38 -6.31
N VAL A 106 8.76 1.03 -5.14
CA VAL A 106 9.19 2.44 -5.02
C VAL A 106 10.69 2.50 -4.76
N VAL A 107 11.35 3.42 -5.44
CA VAL A 107 12.75 3.79 -5.21
C VAL A 107 12.76 5.22 -4.67
N ILE A 108 13.50 5.44 -3.59
CA ILE A 108 13.76 6.76 -3.01
C ILE A 108 15.19 7.14 -3.38
N VAL A 109 15.36 8.31 -3.99
CA VAL A 109 16.67 8.84 -4.40
C VAL A 109 16.90 10.17 -3.68
N PRO A 110 18.08 10.40 -3.07
CA PRO A 110 18.39 11.69 -2.48
C PRO A 110 18.59 12.75 -3.58
N LYS A 111 17.99 13.92 -3.40
CA LYS A 111 18.22 15.10 -4.26
C LYS A 111 19.55 15.73 -3.89
N ARG A 112 20.31 16.15 -4.89
CA ARG A 112 21.55 16.91 -4.73
C ARG A 112 21.24 18.40 -4.59
#